data_AF-G4CH28-F1
#
_entry.id   AF-G4CH28-F1
#
_cell.length_a   1.000
_cell.length_b   1.000
_cell.length_c   1.000
_cell.angle_alpha   90.00
_cell.angle_beta   90.00
_cell.angle_gamma   90.00
#
_symmetry.space_group_name_H-M   'P 1'
#
loop_
_entity.id
_entity.type
_entity.pdbx_description
1 polymer ?
#
loop_
_entity_poly.entity_id
_entity_poly.type
_entity_poly.pdbx_seq_one_letter_code
_entity_poly.pdbx_strand_id
1 'polypeptide(L)' 'MRKLSAFYDREYLELHQAIENGLPVCLHTEGEYSVMSEDALWEAFGEQYELAWGWMRAAMKVLDRHGEHSQNDG' A
#
# COMPACT_ATOMS: atom_id res chain seq x y z
N MET A 1 5.90 -1.43 2.44
CA MET A 1 5.32 -1.73 1.11
C MET A 1 6.21 -2.51 0.16
N ARG A 2 7.46 -2.11 -0.16
CA ARG A 2 8.31 -2.90 -1.08
C ARG A 2 8.48 -4.39 -0.69
N LYS A 3 8.70 -4.68 0.60
CA LYS A 3 8.80 -6.06 1.10
C LYS A 3 7.47 -6.83 0.98
N LEU A 4 6.34 -6.15 1.23
CA LEU A 4 5.01 -6.73 1.16
C LEU A 4 4.60 -7.04 -0.29
N SER A 5 4.90 -6.13 -1.22
CA SER A 5 4.73 -6.38 -2.67
C SER A 5 5.63 -7.52 -3.15
N ALA A 6 6.90 -7.56 -2.76
CA ALA A 6 7.78 -8.67 -3.13
C ALA A 6 7.30 -10.03 -2.59
N PHE A 7 6.71 -10.05 -1.39
CA PHE A 7 6.07 -11.24 -0.83
C PHE A 7 4.83 -11.65 -1.64
N TYR A 8 3.94 -10.69 -1.92
CA TYR A 8 2.75 -10.92 -2.73
C TYR A 8 3.09 -11.50 -4.11
N ASP A 9 4.09 -10.94 -4.77
CA ASP A 9 4.48 -11.31 -6.13
C ASP A 9 5.17 -12.69 -6.23
N ARG A 10 5.76 -13.18 -5.13
CA ARG A 10 6.67 -14.34 -5.17
C ARG A 10 6.22 -15.55 -4.35
N GLU A 11 5.63 -15.31 -3.18
CA GLU A 11 5.44 -16.35 -2.16
C GLU A 11 3.97 -16.53 -1.79
N TYR A 12 3.16 -15.47 -1.91
CA TYR A 12 1.78 -15.45 -1.44
C TYR A 12 0.91 -16.54 -2.06
N LEU A 13 0.91 -16.68 -3.40
CA LEU A 13 0.02 -17.62 -4.08
C LEU A 13 0.29 -19.08 -3.68
N GLU A 14 1.56 -19.48 -3.60
CA GLU A 14 1.95 -20.84 -3.23
C GLU A 14 1.56 -21.14 -1.79
N LEU A 15 1.79 -20.19 -0.88
CA LEU A 15 1.41 -20.32 0.52
C LEU A 15 -0.11 -20.34 0.70
N HIS A 16 -0.84 -19.48 -0.02
CA HIS A 16 -2.29 -19.43 0.02
C HIS A 16 -2.89 -20.78 -0.39
N GLN A 17 -2.43 -21.33 -1.52
CA GLN A 17 -2.86 -22.64 -2.00
C GLN A 17 -2.51 -23.76 -1.02
N ALA A 18 -1.32 -23.73 -0.41
CA ALA A 18 -0.93 -24.73 0.58
C ALA A 18 -1.87 -24.70 1.81
N ILE A 19 -2.26 -23.51 2.26
CA ILE A 19 -3.20 -23.32 3.38
C ILE A 19 -4.60 -23.80 2.99
N GLU A 20 -5.10 -23.43 1.81
CA GLU A 20 -6.39 -23.92 1.29
C GLU A 20 -6.42 -25.44 1.17
N ASN A 21 -5.27 -26.05 0.83
CA ASN A 21 -5.11 -27.51 0.77
C ASN A 21 -4.92 -28.17 2.15
N GLY A 22 -5.03 -27.42 3.24
CA GLY A 22 -5.06 -27.95 4.61
C GLY A 22 -3.71 -27.93 5.34
N LEU A 23 -2.74 -27.12 4.90
CA LEU A 23 -1.51 -26.91 5.67
C LEU A 23 -1.85 -26.31 7.05
N PRO A 24 -1.46 -26.96 8.16
CA PRO A 24 -1.81 -26.48 9.50
C PRO A 24 -0.90 -25.31 9.89
N VAL A 25 -1.35 -24.10 9.58
CA VAL A 25 -0.69 -22.85 9.99
C VAL A 25 -1.57 -22.07 10.95
N CYS A 26 -0.95 -21.41 11.93
CA CYS A 26 -1.63 -20.44 12.76
C CYS A 26 -1.57 -19.07 12.08
N LEU A 27 -2.71 -18.56 11.61
CA LEU A 27 -2.81 -17.22 11.02
C LEU A 27 -3.16 -16.14 12.04
N HIS A 28 -3.28 -16.52 13.32
CA HIS A 28 -3.54 -15.57 14.39
C HIS A 28 -2.34 -14.63 14.56
N THR A 29 -2.61 -13.34 14.51
CA THR A 29 -1.64 -12.30 14.85
C THR A 29 -2.12 -11.57 16.10
N GLU A 30 -1.21 -10.92 16.83
CA GLU A 30 -1.60 -10.06 17.96
C GLU A 30 -2.44 -8.84 17.51
N GLY A 31 -2.45 -8.54 16.20
CA GLY A 31 -3.31 -7.54 15.57
C GLY A 31 -4.46 -8.14 14.77
N GLU A 32 -5.28 -7.28 14.16
CA GLU A 32 -6.45 -7.70 13.38
C GLU A 32 -6.11 -8.22 11.98
N TYR A 33 -4.90 -7.95 11.48
CA TYR A 33 -4.52 -8.19 10.09
C TYR A 33 -3.45 -9.26 9.94
N SER A 34 -3.71 -10.23 9.06
CA SER A 34 -2.75 -11.24 8.63
C SER A 34 -2.34 -11.00 7.17
N VAL A 35 -1.06 -11.19 6.85
CA VAL A 35 -0.55 -11.12 5.47
C VAL A 35 -1.11 -12.22 4.56
N MET A 36 -1.78 -13.23 5.13
CA MET A 36 -2.50 -14.25 4.38
C MET A 36 -3.94 -13.86 4.06
N SER A 37 -4.46 -12.77 4.63
CA SER A 37 -5.78 -12.23 4.26
C SER A 37 -5.65 -11.45 2.96
N GLU A 38 -6.39 -11.87 1.92
CA GLU A 38 -6.44 -11.16 0.64
C GLU A 38 -6.97 -9.74 0.81
N ASP A 39 -8.05 -9.57 1.59
CA ASP A 39 -8.66 -8.27 1.89
C ASP A 39 -7.66 -7.33 2.58
N ALA A 40 -6.90 -7.83 3.57
CA ALA A 40 -5.90 -7.03 4.28
C ALA A 40 -4.78 -6.54 3.36
N LEU A 41 -4.34 -7.38 2.41
CA LEU A 41 -3.35 -7.00 1.41
C LEU A 41 -3.91 -5.97 0.43
N TRP A 42 -5.14 -6.18 -0.04
CA TRP A 42 -5.80 -5.27 -0.96
C TRP A 42 -6.00 -3.88 -0.33
N GLU A 43 -6.47 -3.82 0.92
CA GLU A 43 -6.61 -2.58 1.70
C GLU A 43 -5.27 -1.87 1.84
N ALA A 44 -4.22 -2.58 2.30
CA ALA A 44 -2.90 -2.01 2.49
C ALA A 44 -2.29 -1.42 1.20
N PHE A 45 -2.48 -2.09 0.05
CA PHE A 45 -2.05 -1.55 -1.23
C PHE A 45 -2.86 -0.31 -1.62
N GLY A 46 -4.19 -0.35 -1.47
CA GLY A 46 -5.06 0.80 -1.73
C GLY A 46 -4.68 2.03 -0.92
N GLU A 47 -4.47 1.88 0.39
CA GLU A 47 -4.04 2.96 1.28
C GLU A 47 -2.70 3.57 0.86
N GLN A 48 -1.75 2.75 0.42
CA GLN A 48 -0.47 3.25 -0.08
C GLN A 48 -0.66 4.09 -1.34
N TYR A 49 -1.50 3.66 -2.28
CA TYR A 49 -1.78 4.42 -3.50
C TYR A 49 -2.42 5.77 -3.18
N GLU A 50 -3.43 5.79 -2.32
CA GLU A 50 -4.09 7.03 -1.89
C GLU A 50 -3.12 7.98 -1.18
N LEU A 51 -2.26 7.46 -0.31
CA LEU A 51 -1.25 8.28 0.36
C LEU A 51 -0.26 8.91 -0.62
N ALA A 52 0.25 8.13 -1.58
CA ALA A 52 1.17 8.62 -2.61
C ALA A 52 0.52 9.73 -3.45
N TRP A 53 -0.74 9.53 -3.83
CA TRP A 53 -1.50 10.53 -4.57
C TRP A 53 -1.78 11.80 -3.75
N GLY A 54 -2.06 11.64 -2.46
CA GLY A 54 -2.18 12.74 -1.49
C GLY A 54 -0.90 13.58 -1.43
N TRP A 55 0.27 12.94 -1.38
CA TRP A 55 1.56 13.64 -1.39
C TRP A 55 1.82 14.37 -2.70
N MET A 56 1.49 13.77 -3.85
CA MET A 56 1.59 14.44 -5.15
C MET A 56 0.72 15.70 -5.21
N ARG A 57 -0.54 15.60 -4.77
CA ARG A 57 -1.45 16.76 -4.70
C ARG A 57 -0.93 17.84 -3.75
N ALA A 58 -0.36 17.46 -2.62
CA ALA A 58 0.25 18.41 -1.69
C ALA A 58 1.46 19.13 -2.30
N ALA A 59 2.34 18.39 -2.99
CA ALA A 59 3.51 18.95 -3.66
C ALA A 59 3.11 19.92 -4.77
N MET A 60 2.13 19.57 -5.62
CA MET A 60 1.62 20.46 -6.67
C MET A 60 1.08 21.77 -6.09
N LYS A 61 0.29 21.72 -5.01
CA LYS A 61 -0.21 22.94 -4.35
C LYS A 61 0.90 23.89 -3.87
N VAL A 62 2.04 23.35 -3.43
CA VAL A 62 3.19 24.17 -3.04
C VAL A 62 3.80 24.84 -4.27
N LEU A 63 3.99 24.10 -5.36
CA LEU A 63 4.56 24.60 -6.60
C LEU A 63 3.67 25.66 -7.26
N ASP A 64 2.36 25.42 -7.32
CA ASP A 64 1.39 26.35 -7.90
C ASP A 64 1.42 27.70 -7.16
N ARG A 65 1.47 27.67 -5.83
CA ARG A 65 1.59 28.89 -5.01
C ARG A 65 2.86 29.69 -5.31
N HIS A 66 3.98 29.03 -5.59
CA HIS A 66 5.22 29.71 -5.99
C HIS A 66 5.14 30.31 -7.41
N GLY A 67 4.43 29.63 -8.33
CA GLY A 67 4.17 30.15 -9.67
C GLY A 67 3.30 31.42 -9.66
N GLU A 68 2.28 31.46 -8.82
CA GLU A 68 1.38 32.60 -8.65
C GLU A 68 2.07 33.84 -8.06
N HIS A 69 2.94 33.66 -7.06
CA HIS A 69 3.72 34.76 -6.50
C HIS A 69 4.75 35.35 -7.50
N SER A 70 5.28 34.52 -8.41
CA SER A 70 6.27 34.96 -9.40
C SER A 70 5.67 35.77 -10.55
N GLN A 71 4.34 35.73 -10.74
CA GLN A 71 3.62 36.47 -11.79
C GLN A 71 3.16 37.87 -11.34
N ASN A 72 3.21 38.16 -10.04
CA ASN A 72 2.72 39.42 -9.47
C ASN A 72 3.84 40.44 -9.16
N ASP A 73 5.11 40.07 -9.42
CA ASP A 73 6.30 40.90 -9.23
C ASP A 73 6.86 41.45 -10.57
N GLY A 74 6.00 41.63 -11.59
CA GLY A 74 6.33 42.14 -12.92
C GLY A 74 5.66 43.46 -13.25
#